data_AF-A0A2D9P4T8-F1
#
_entry.id   AF-A0A2D9P4T8-F1
#
_cell.length_a   1.000
_cell.length_b   1.000
_cell.length_c   1.000
_cell.angle_alpha   90.00
_cell.angle_beta   90.00
_cell.angle_gamma   90.00
#
_symmetry.space_group_name_H-M   'P 1'
#
loop_
_entity.id
_entity.type
_entity.pdbx_description
1 polymer ?
#
loop_
_entity_poly.entity_id
_entity_poly.type
_entity_poly.pdbx_seq_one_letter_code
_entity_poly.pdbx_strand_id
1 'polypeptide(L)' 'MFETKTKISIIWSMRKWTFKYIKWRLTTAYPNGWKFIILHPFIFIKDIWHYLNWCQMIDRENN' A
#
# COMPACT_ATOMS: atom_id res chain seq x y z
N MET A 1 -15.72 -15.75 13.84
CA MET A 1 -16.23 -14.56 13.14
C MET A 1 -15.02 -13.80 12.64
N PHE A 2 -14.57 -14.07 11.41
CA PHE A 2 -13.40 -13.42 10.85
C PHE A 2 -13.89 -12.14 10.16
N GLU A 3 -13.71 -11.02 10.85
CA GLU A 3 -14.08 -9.71 10.32
C GLU A 3 -13.11 -9.35 9.19
N THR A 4 -13.66 -9.05 8.01
CA THR A 4 -12.93 -8.42 6.89
C THR A 4 -11.98 -7.37 7.43
N LYS A 5 -10.68 -7.50 7.16
CA LYS A 5 -9.69 -6.55 7.66
C LYS A 5 -10.03 -5.15 7.13
N THR A 6 -10.32 -4.23 8.04
CA THR A 6 -10.55 -2.83 7.68
C THR A 6 -9.28 -2.24 7.06
N LYS A 7 -9.44 -1.26 6.16
CA LYS A 7 -8.31 -0.54 5.55
C LYS A 7 -7.30 -0.04 6.58
N ILE A 8 -7.82 0.40 7.73
CA ILE A 8 -7.03 0.87 8.88
C ILE A 8 -6.15 -0.27 9.43
N SER A 9 -6.68 -1.49 9.58
CA SER A 9 -5.91 -2.66 10.03
C SER A 9 -4.79 -3.04 9.06
N ILE A 10 -5.04 -2.92 7.74
CA ILE A 10 -4.04 -3.17 6.70
C ILE A 10 -2.94 -2.10 6.78
N ILE A 11 -3.30 -0.82 6.87
CA ILE A 11 -2.34 0.29 7.07
C ILE A 11 -1.51 0.07 8.34
N TRP A 12 -2.15 -0.38 9.43
CA TRP A 12 -1.46 -0.66 10.69
C TRP A 12 -0.43 -1.79 10.54
N SER A 13 -0.72 -2.78 9.70
CA SER A 13 0.21 -3.85 9.37
C SER A 13 1.37 -3.38 8.49
N MET A 14 1.13 -2.41 7.59
CA MET A 14 2.15 -1.79 6.75
C MET A 14 3.19 -1.00 7.58
N ARG A 15 2.85 -0.55 8.80
CA ARG A 15 3.81 0.08 9.71
C ARG A 15 4.99 -0.84 10.09
N LYS A 16 4.81 -2.17 10.03
CA LYS A 16 5.89 -3.14 10.29
C LYS A 16 6.87 -3.28 9.13
N TRP A 17 6.61 -2.63 8.00
CA TRP A 17 7.50 -2.72 6.85
C TRP A 17 8.82 -2.00 7.13
N THR A 18 9.92 -2.65 6.76
CA THR A 18 11.24 -2.03 6.86
C THR A 18 11.36 -0.89 5.85
N PHE A 19 12.08 0.17 6.21
CA PHE A 19 12.39 1.26 5.29
C PHE A 19 13.04 0.79 3.99
N LYS A 20 13.83 -0.30 4.06
CA LYS A 20 14.43 -0.95 2.88
C LYS A 20 13.37 -1.52 1.94
N TYR A 21 12.37 -2.22 2.47
CA TYR A 21 11.24 -2.74 1.68
C TYR A 21 10.42 -1.61 1.06
N ILE A 22 10.12 -0.56 1.83
CA ILE A 22 9.39 0.61 1.32
C ILE A 22 10.18 1.26 0.19
N LYS A 23 11.49 1.52 0.37
CA LYS A 23 12.35 2.11 -0.66
C LYS A 23 12.42 1.23 -1.91
N TRP A 24 12.58 -0.08 -1.76
CA TRP A 24 12.58 -1.02 -2.88
C TRP A 24 11.26 -0.99 -3.65
N ARG A 25 10.12 -0.98 -2.95
CA ARG A 25 8.80 -0.89 -3.55
C ARG A 25 8.63 0.40 -4.35
N LEU A 26 9.07 1.53 -3.79
CA LEU A 26 8.97 2.84 -4.45
C LEU A 26 9.88 2.94 -5.67
N THR A 27 11.10 2.38 -5.60
CA THR A 27 12.04 2.37 -6.73
C THR A 27 11.62 1.43 -7.85
N THR A 28 10.86 0.38 -7.53
CA THR A 28 10.31 -0.56 -8.53
C THR A 28 9.05 0.02 -9.19
N ALA A 29 8.17 0.67 -8.41
CA ALA A 29 6.90 1.17 -8.91
C ALA A 29 6.99 2.52 -9.63
N TYR A 30 7.95 3.37 -9.26
CA TYR A 30 8.03 4.74 -9.77
C TYR A 30 9.40 5.07 -10.37
N PRO A 31 9.44 5.68 -11.57
CA PRO A 31 10.68 6.22 -12.13
C PRO A 31 11.17 7.35 -11.21
N ASN A 32 12.42 7.29 -10.76
CA ASN A 32 13.01 8.18 -9.75
C ASN A 32 12.50 7.98 -8.29
N GLY A 33 11.76 6.91 -8.01
CA GLY A 33 11.39 6.48 -6.65
C GLY A 33 10.75 7.57 -5.82
N TRP A 34 11.39 7.93 -4.70
CA TRP A 34 10.89 8.95 -3.75
C TRP A 34 10.66 10.32 -4.39
N LYS A 35 11.46 10.71 -5.39
CA LYS A 35 11.33 12.01 -6.05
C LYS A 35 9.99 12.13 -6.78
N PHE A 36 9.52 11.03 -7.38
CA PHE A 36 8.24 10.99 -8.07
C PHE A 36 7.06 11.16 -7.12
N ILE A 37 7.13 10.58 -5.93
CA ILE A 37 6.08 10.67 -4.90
C ILE A 37 5.92 12.11 -4.42
N ILE A 38 7.05 12.79 -4.21
CA ILE A 38 7.08 14.20 -3.78
C ILE A 38 6.50 15.10 -4.88
N LEU A 39 6.82 14.82 -6.15
CA LEU A 39 6.29 15.55 -7.30
C LEU A 39 4.81 15.27 -7.57
N HIS A 40 4.34 14.05 -7.28
CA HIS A 40 2.98 13.59 -7.59
C HIS A 40 2.29 12.91 -6.39
N PRO A 41 2.02 13.66 -5.30
CA PRO A 41 1.45 13.10 -4.07
C PRO A 41 0.05 12.48 -4.30
N PHE A 42 -0.76 13.06 -5.19
CA PHE A 42 -2.09 12.53 -5.51
C PHE A 42 -2.05 11.16 -6.20
N ILE A 43 -1.06 10.93 -7.06
CA ILE A 43 -0.88 9.63 -7.75
C ILE A 43 -0.54 8.56 -6.72
N PHE A 44 0.37 8.88 -5.80
CA PHE A 44 0.75 7.96 -4.73
C PHE A 44 -0.41 7.62 -3.79
N ILE A 45 -1.24 8.60 -3.42
CA ILE A 45 -2.43 8.36 -2.58
C ILE A 45 -3.41 7.43 -3.31
N LYS A 46 -3.65 7.65 -4.60
CA LYS A 46 -4.53 6.80 -5.42
C LYS A 46 -4.00 5.37 -5.50
N ASP A 47 -2.70 5.21 -5.68
CA ASP A 47 -2.03 3.90 -5.72
C ASP A 47 -2.15 3.15 -4.39
N ILE A 48 -1.92 3.82 -3.25
CA ILE A 48 -2.16 3.25 -1.92
C ILE A 48 -3.62 2.83 -1.76
N TRP A 49 -4.56 3.67 -2.17
CA TRP A 49 -5.98 3.34 -2.08
C TRP A 49 -6.35 2.10 -2.91
N HIS A 50 -5.78 1.98 -4.10
CA HIS A 50 -5.96 0.83 -4.96
C HIS A 50 -5.35 -0.43 -4.34
N TYR A 51 -4.17 -0.32 -3.74
CA TYR A 51 -3.53 -1.42 -3.01
C TYR A 51 -4.36 -1.87 -1.81
N LEU A 52 -4.89 -0.94 -1.01
CA LEU A 52 -5.76 -1.26 0.13
C LEU A 52 -7.05 -1.96 -0.32
N ASN A 53 -7.68 -1.48 -1.40
CA ASN A 53 -8.84 -2.14 -1.98
C ASN A 53 -8.50 -3.56 -2.45
N TRP A 54 -7.37 -3.75 -3.13
CA TRP A 54 -6.91 -5.07 -3.57
C TRP A 54 -6.66 -6.02 -2.40
N CYS A 55 -6.02 -5.56 -1.32
CA CYS A 55 -5.86 -6.35 -0.11
C CYS A 55 -7.21 -6.78 0.50
N GLN A 56 -8.21 -5.89 0.50
CA GLN A 56 -9.55 -6.23 0.98
C GLN A 56 -10.28 -7.21 0.05
N MET A 57 -10.08 -7.12 -1.27
CA MET A 57 -10.64 -8.07 -2.23
C MET A 57 -10.08 -9.47 -1.99
N ILE A 58 -8.76 -9.61 -1.81
CA ILE A 58 -8.14 -10.92 -1.51
C ILE A 58 -8.62 -11.49 -0.18
N ASP A 59 -8.72 -10.65 0.85
CA ASP A 59 -9.22 -11.06 2.17
C ASP A 59 -10.68 -11.55 2.11
N ARG A 60 -11.45 -11.01 1.15
CA ARG A 60 -12.82 -11.42 0.86
C ARG A 60 -12.91 -12.69 0.01
N GLU A 61 -12.00 -12.89 -0.95
CA GLU A 61 -11.98 -14.08 -1.81
C GLU A 61 -11.43 -15.32 -1.09
N ASN A 62 -10.56 -15.13 -0.08
CA ASN A 62 -10.00 -16.22 0.74
C ASN A 62 -10.89 -16.62 1.94
N ASN A 63 -12.12 -16.08 2.05
CA ASN A 63 -13.12 -16.40 3.07
C ASN A 63 -14.39 -16.96 2.41
#